data_AF-D2VR51-F1
#
_entry.id   AF-D2VR51-F1
#
_cell.length_a   1.000
_cell.length_b   1.000
_cell.length_c   1.000
_cell.angle_alpha   90.00
_cell.angle_beta   90.00
_cell.angle_gamma   90.00
#
_symmetry.space_group_name_H-M   'P 1'
#
loop_
_entity.id
_entity.type
_entity.pdbx_description
1 polymer ?
#
loop_
_entity_poly.entity_id
_entity_poly.type
_entity_poly.pdbx_seq_one_letter_code
_entity_poly.pdbx_strand_id
1 'polypeptide(L)'
;MQNTSQIELTSTMKEETIQTSIKQEDGESMLLDRKKKLKMKIFTFLASYKFMMICYFLLTFGVILLWIILGAVEETMYQSNPSSPKIMIPDTGFFNFSHGCALSTNFVILLACVFVMFFILEFVSIILAMISDKDTWNIKRDTVILLVIQLVGIISFGVMTGIDVISSLVDYFLPFGYTLTVYSLCEVLIYTFGPAVYGAVSQYLNSKKTNQTETQVEEKSEVELILLNRKYFEIVLDFARRSFCVESVSSWKDIQKFKEIFKKRSVDQQVVKNHARKIVENYLTIGSPFELNIPYIQQKNVEYSKLIEESESLDLNFFEKLENHCLLDMSDLFERLKSSNKEISQAMQSMRMKNAKE
;
A
#
# COMPACT_ATOMS: atom_id res chain seq x y z
N MET A 1 8.13 -18.16 73.29
CA MET A 1 9.03 -17.76 72.18
C MET A 1 8.85 -18.70 70.97
N GLN A 2 7.64 -18.81 70.41
CA GLN A 2 7.37 -19.69 69.25
C GLN A 2 6.58 -19.01 68.12
N ASN A 3 6.26 -17.72 68.22
CA ASN A 3 5.45 -17.01 67.21
C ASN A 3 6.24 -16.17 66.20
N THR A 4 7.55 -16.00 66.39
CA THR A 4 8.34 -15.13 65.50
C THR A 4 8.81 -15.86 64.23
N SER A 5 8.96 -17.18 64.29
CA SER A 5 9.46 -18.00 63.16
C SER A 5 8.41 -18.33 62.09
N GLN A 6 7.12 -18.30 62.41
CA GLN A 6 6.07 -18.53 61.41
C GLN A 6 5.77 -17.29 60.56
N ILE A 7 6.06 -16.09 61.07
CA ILE A 7 5.81 -14.84 60.34
C ILE A 7 6.86 -14.63 59.23
N GLU A 8 8.13 -14.97 59.48
CA GLU A 8 9.22 -14.87 58.48
C GLU A 8 9.09 -15.88 57.32
N LEU A 9 8.55 -17.08 57.57
CA LEU A 9 8.31 -18.06 56.49
C LEU A 9 7.17 -17.64 55.55
N THR A 10 6.19 -16.90 56.07
CA THR A 10 5.02 -16.51 55.28
C THR A 10 5.29 -15.27 54.41
N SER A 11 6.24 -14.40 54.82
CA SER A 11 6.67 -13.26 54.01
C SER A 11 7.60 -13.67 52.86
N THR A 12 8.52 -14.61 53.10
CA THR A 12 9.42 -15.15 52.07
C THR A 12 8.68 -15.94 50.99
N MET A 13 7.67 -16.75 51.35
CA MET A 13 6.84 -17.45 50.34
C MET A 13 5.99 -16.49 49.50
N LYS A 14 5.54 -15.35 50.05
CA LYS A 14 4.80 -14.33 49.29
C LYS A 14 5.70 -13.59 48.28
N GLU A 15 6.95 -13.30 48.63
CA GLU A 15 7.90 -12.66 47.71
C GLU A 15 8.32 -13.59 46.57
N GLU A 16 8.53 -14.87 46.83
CA GLU A 16 8.85 -15.84 45.77
C GLU A 16 7.69 -16.05 44.79
N THR A 17 6.44 -16.04 45.28
CA THR A 17 5.23 -16.16 44.44
C THR A 17 5.00 -14.93 43.57
N ILE A 18 5.36 -13.73 44.05
CA ILE A 18 5.27 -12.47 43.29
C ILE A 18 6.40 -12.40 42.24
N GLN A 19 7.61 -12.85 42.56
CA GLN A 19 8.72 -12.86 41.58
C GLN A 19 8.54 -13.90 40.46
N THR A 20 7.89 -15.04 40.74
CA THR A 20 7.57 -16.02 39.68
C THR A 20 6.47 -15.50 38.75
N SER A 21 5.45 -14.82 39.28
CA SER A 21 4.37 -14.25 38.45
C SER A 21 4.85 -13.10 37.56
N ILE A 22 5.74 -12.23 38.04
CA ILE A 22 6.36 -11.16 37.22
C ILE A 22 7.25 -11.74 36.11
N LYS A 23 8.06 -12.78 36.41
CA LYS A 23 8.87 -13.45 35.37
C LYS A 23 8.02 -14.18 34.33
N GLN A 24 6.82 -14.63 34.69
CA GLN A 24 5.92 -15.31 33.77
C GLN A 24 5.23 -14.34 32.81
N GLU A 25 4.81 -13.15 33.28
CA GLU A 25 4.25 -12.09 32.43
C GLU A 25 5.30 -11.50 31.46
N ASP A 26 6.55 -11.35 31.88
CA ASP A 26 7.65 -10.88 31.02
C ASP A 26 7.99 -11.90 29.91
N GLY A 27 7.90 -13.20 30.20
CA GLY A 27 8.10 -14.26 29.21
C GLY A 27 7.00 -14.29 28.15
N GLU A 28 5.74 -14.13 28.57
CA GLU A 28 4.58 -14.16 27.67
C GLU A 28 4.52 -12.90 26.79
N SER A 29 4.84 -11.72 27.34
CA SER A 29 4.93 -10.48 26.58
C SER A 29 6.06 -10.52 25.53
N MET A 30 7.22 -11.09 25.86
CA MET A 30 8.32 -11.26 24.90
C MET A 30 7.98 -12.24 23.77
N LEU A 31 7.29 -13.35 24.08
CA LEU A 31 6.83 -14.30 23.05
C LEU A 31 5.76 -13.69 22.13
N LEU A 32 4.83 -12.92 22.69
CA LEU A 32 3.82 -12.20 21.93
C LEU A 32 4.48 -11.19 20.98
N ASP A 33 5.50 -10.48 21.45
CA ASP A 33 6.27 -9.51 20.64
C ASP A 33 7.05 -10.20 19.50
N ARG A 34 7.65 -11.37 19.74
CA ARG A 34 8.31 -12.18 18.69
C ARG A 34 7.33 -12.64 17.61
N LYS A 35 6.15 -13.14 17.98
CA LYS A 35 5.11 -13.56 17.02
C LYS A 35 4.63 -12.39 16.17
N LYS A 36 4.40 -11.22 16.80
CA LYS A 36 4.02 -9.99 16.10
C LYS A 36 5.12 -9.53 15.13
N LYS A 37 6.39 -9.54 15.56
CA LYS A 37 7.55 -9.22 14.71
C LYS A 37 7.67 -10.16 13.53
N LEU A 38 7.49 -11.47 13.71
CA LEU A 38 7.52 -12.43 12.61
C LEU A 38 6.38 -12.18 11.63
N LYS A 39 5.16 -11.98 12.13
CA LYS A 39 3.99 -11.66 11.30
C LYS A 39 4.20 -10.38 10.50
N MET A 40 4.76 -9.35 11.12
CA MET A 40 5.10 -8.10 10.46
C MET A 40 6.16 -8.31 9.38
N LYS A 41 7.23 -9.07 9.66
CA LYS A 41 8.23 -9.42 8.63
C LYS A 41 7.64 -10.15 7.44
N ILE A 42 6.72 -11.09 7.68
CA ILE A 42 6.02 -11.82 6.61
C ILE A 42 5.19 -10.86 5.77
N PHE A 43 4.40 -9.98 6.39
CA PHE A 43 3.61 -9.00 5.65
C PHE A 43 4.48 -7.98 4.90
N THR A 44 5.57 -7.50 5.51
CA THR A 44 6.55 -6.63 4.82
C THR A 44 7.17 -7.35 3.63
N PHE A 45 7.45 -8.65 3.74
CA PHE A 45 7.94 -9.44 2.62
C PHE A 45 6.89 -9.62 1.52
N LEU A 46 5.65 -9.99 1.87
CA LEU A 46 4.55 -10.14 0.91
C LEU A 46 4.20 -8.82 0.19
N ALA A 47 4.35 -7.68 0.88
CA ALA A 47 4.17 -6.35 0.30
C ALA A 47 5.41 -5.85 -0.46
N SER A 48 6.55 -6.55 -0.40
CA SER A 48 7.79 -6.10 -1.02
C SER A 48 7.78 -6.28 -2.53
N TYR A 49 8.47 -5.39 -3.24
CA TYR A 49 8.69 -5.52 -4.69
C TYR A 49 9.39 -6.84 -5.06
N LYS A 50 10.21 -7.39 -4.16
CA LYS A 50 10.91 -8.66 -4.38
C LYS A 50 9.94 -9.82 -4.51
N PHE A 51 8.94 -9.87 -3.63
CA PHE A 51 7.89 -10.90 -3.70
C PHE A 51 7.07 -10.75 -4.97
N MET A 52 6.66 -9.53 -5.32
CA MET A 52 5.94 -9.27 -6.57
C MET A 52 6.75 -9.74 -7.80
N MET A 53 8.04 -9.42 -7.88
CA MET A 53 8.92 -9.88 -8.96
C MET A 53 9.02 -11.40 -9.04
N ILE A 54 9.12 -12.10 -7.91
CA ILE A 54 9.14 -13.56 -7.87
C ILE A 54 7.83 -14.14 -8.39
N CYS A 55 6.68 -13.61 -7.97
CA CYS A 55 5.37 -14.05 -8.45
C CYS A 55 5.23 -13.85 -9.97
N TYR A 56 5.58 -12.68 -10.49
CA TYR A 56 5.56 -12.41 -11.94
C TYR A 56 6.48 -13.35 -12.71
N PHE A 57 7.69 -13.59 -12.20
CA PHE A 57 8.64 -14.51 -12.83
C PHE A 57 8.11 -15.94 -12.87
N LEU A 58 7.58 -16.45 -11.75
CA LEU A 58 7.03 -17.80 -11.66
C LEU A 58 5.80 -17.98 -12.56
N LEU A 59 4.89 -17.00 -12.60
CA LEU A 59 3.72 -17.05 -13.48
C LEU A 59 4.12 -17.01 -14.96
N THR A 60 5.03 -16.10 -15.34
CA THR A 60 5.52 -15.99 -16.72
C THR A 60 6.22 -17.27 -17.16
N PHE A 61 7.12 -17.80 -16.32
CA PHE A 61 7.82 -19.05 -16.59
C PHE A 61 6.86 -20.24 -16.69
N GLY A 62 5.87 -20.30 -15.79
CA GLY A 62 4.83 -21.33 -15.82
C GLY A 62 4.00 -21.33 -17.11
N VAL A 63 3.62 -20.14 -17.60
CA VAL A 63 2.90 -19.99 -18.87
C VAL A 63 3.79 -20.39 -20.05
N ILE A 64 5.05 -19.97 -20.09
CA ILE A 64 5.99 -20.39 -21.15
C ILE A 64 6.16 -21.91 -21.16
N LEU A 65 6.35 -22.51 -19.99
CA LEU A 65 6.49 -23.96 -19.86
C LEU A 65 5.23 -24.70 -20.33
N LEU A 66 4.04 -24.21 -19.98
CA LEU A 66 2.77 -24.75 -20.47
C LEU A 66 2.73 -24.76 -22.00
N TRP A 67 3.07 -23.64 -22.65
CA TRP A 67 3.09 -23.56 -24.12
C TRP A 67 4.12 -24.48 -24.75
N ILE A 68 5.32 -24.60 -24.16
CA ILE A 68 6.35 -25.52 -24.64
C ILE A 68 5.86 -26.98 -24.57
N ILE A 69 5.22 -27.37 -23.45
CA ILE A 69 4.69 -28.73 -23.28
C ILE A 69 3.61 -29.00 -24.32
N LEU A 70 2.65 -28.09 -24.48
CA LEU A 70 1.56 -28.28 -25.44
C LEU A 70 2.06 -28.31 -26.89
N GLY A 71 3.03 -27.44 -27.23
CA GLY A 71 3.68 -27.45 -28.54
C GLY A 71 4.48 -28.73 -28.79
N ALA A 72 5.17 -29.27 -27.78
CA ALA A 72 5.90 -30.53 -27.88
C ALA A 72 4.96 -31.74 -28.06
N VAL A 73 3.81 -31.74 -27.38
CA VAL A 73 2.77 -32.77 -27.56
C VAL A 73 2.22 -32.72 -28.99
N GLU A 74 1.90 -31.54 -29.49
CA GLU A 74 1.42 -31.37 -30.86
C GLU A 74 2.47 -31.78 -31.90
N GLU A 75 3.72 -31.39 -31.73
CA GLU A 75 4.82 -31.78 -32.63
C GLU A 75 5.02 -33.31 -32.64
N THR A 76 4.91 -33.96 -31.48
CA THR A 76 4.99 -35.43 -31.38
C THR A 76 3.81 -36.10 -32.08
N MET A 77 2.60 -35.55 -31.94
CA MET A 77 1.41 -36.03 -32.66
C MET A 77 1.56 -35.85 -34.17
N TYR A 78 2.11 -34.72 -34.62
CA TYR A 78 2.36 -34.43 -36.02
C TYR A 78 3.35 -35.41 -36.65
N GLN A 79 4.48 -35.67 -35.97
CA GLN A 79 5.47 -36.64 -36.44
C GLN A 79 4.93 -38.07 -36.47
N SER A 80 4.03 -38.42 -35.54
CA SER A 80 3.43 -39.76 -35.46
C SER A 80 2.34 -39.97 -36.52
N ASN A 81 1.52 -38.95 -36.79
CA ASN A 81 0.45 -39.00 -37.78
C ASN A 81 0.22 -37.62 -38.43
N PRO A 82 0.83 -37.36 -39.60
CA PRO A 82 0.69 -36.08 -40.31
C PRO A 82 -0.76 -35.75 -40.70
N SER A 83 -1.63 -36.76 -40.78
CA SER A 83 -3.05 -36.61 -41.15
C SER A 83 -3.97 -36.34 -39.95
N SER A 84 -3.44 -36.31 -38.72
CA SER A 84 -4.26 -36.06 -37.54
C SER A 84 -4.73 -34.60 -37.47
N PRO A 85 -5.96 -34.33 -37.00
CA PRO A 85 -6.43 -32.96 -36.81
C PRO A 85 -5.55 -32.26 -35.77
N LYS A 86 -4.95 -31.13 -36.19
CA LYS A 86 -4.03 -30.37 -35.37
C LYS A 86 -4.78 -29.48 -34.38
N ILE A 87 -4.17 -29.23 -33.23
CA ILE A 87 -4.82 -28.56 -32.10
C ILE A 87 -4.52 -27.06 -32.12
N MET A 88 -3.29 -26.64 -32.45
CA MET A 88 -2.93 -25.22 -32.47
C MET A 88 -2.86 -24.64 -33.86
N ILE A 89 -2.07 -25.24 -34.76
CA ILE A 89 -1.82 -24.70 -36.10
C ILE A 89 -2.38 -25.67 -37.15
N PRO A 90 -3.30 -25.25 -38.04
CA PRO A 90 -3.97 -26.16 -38.99
C PRO A 90 -2.99 -26.85 -39.96
N ASP A 91 -1.97 -26.13 -40.42
CA ASP A 91 -1.17 -26.55 -41.57
C ASP A 91 0.25 -27.01 -41.21
N THR A 92 0.76 -26.68 -40.02
CA THR A 92 2.15 -27.00 -39.62
C THR A 92 2.29 -27.42 -38.16
N GLY A 93 3.46 -27.93 -37.79
CA GLY A 93 3.83 -28.10 -36.39
C GLY A 93 4.04 -26.76 -35.68
N PHE A 94 3.87 -26.74 -34.35
CA PHE A 94 3.96 -25.55 -33.51
C PHE A 94 5.30 -24.80 -33.64
N PHE A 95 6.40 -25.54 -33.82
CA PHE A 95 7.75 -24.99 -33.93
C PHE A 95 8.18 -24.68 -35.36
N ASN A 96 7.27 -24.73 -36.33
CA ASN A 96 7.58 -24.39 -37.72
C ASN A 96 7.32 -22.89 -37.98
N PHE A 97 8.39 -22.10 -38.01
CA PHE A 97 8.35 -20.64 -38.21
C PHE A 97 8.25 -20.19 -39.67
N SER A 98 8.03 -21.12 -40.61
CA SER A 98 7.96 -20.80 -42.05
C SER A 98 6.59 -20.29 -42.51
N HIS A 99 5.56 -20.44 -41.69
CA HIS A 99 4.19 -20.00 -41.98
C HIS A 99 3.72 -18.97 -40.95
N GLY A 100 2.78 -18.13 -41.37
CA GLY A 100 2.10 -17.19 -40.48
C GLY A 100 1.28 -17.92 -39.41
N CYS A 101 0.98 -17.22 -38.33
CA CYS A 101 0.20 -17.76 -37.22
C CYS A 101 -1.29 -17.73 -37.60
N ALA A 102 -1.80 -18.81 -38.20
CA ALA A 102 -3.24 -19.02 -38.37
C ALA A 102 -3.81 -19.67 -37.11
N LEU A 103 -4.78 -19.01 -36.47
CA LEU A 103 -5.39 -19.50 -35.24
C LEU A 103 -6.45 -20.55 -35.57
N SER A 104 -6.23 -21.79 -35.13
CA SER A 104 -7.28 -22.81 -35.22
C SER A 104 -8.38 -22.56 -34.18
N THR A 105 -9.61 -23.05 -34.43
CA THR A 105 -10.70 -22.99 -33.44
C THR A 105 -10.32 -23.71 -32.13
N ASN A 106 -9.57 -24.80 -32.22
CA ASN A 106 -9.08 -25.55 -31.06
C ASN A 106 -8.09 -24.73 -30.22
N PHE A 107 -7.20 -23.96 -30.87
CA PHE A 107 -6.31 -23.03 -30.20
C PHE A 107 -7.08 -21.96 -29.43
N VAL A 108 -8.14 -21.43 -30.04
CA VAL A 108 -8.98 -20.39 -29.45
C VAL A 108 -9.71 -20.91 -28.21
N ILE A 109 -10.24 -22.14 -28.27
CA ILE A 109 -10.86 -22.80 -27.12
C ILE A 109 -9.83 -23.01 -26.00
N LEU A 110 -8.64 -23.51 -26.33
CA LEU A 110 -7.55 -23.70 -25.37
C LEU A 110 -7.17 -22.37 -24.70
N LEU A 111 -7.00 -21.32 -25.49
CA LEU A 111 -6.66 -19.99 -25.01
C LEU A 111 -7.79 -19.41 -24.12
N ALA A 112 -9.05 -19.62 -24.50
CA ALA A 112 -10.19 -19.24 -23.68
C ALA A 112 -10.20 -19.96 -22.32
N CYS A 113 -9.87 -21.26 -22.27
CA CYS A 113 -9.72 -22.01 -21.03
C CYS A 113 -8.62 -21.42 -20.12
N VAL A 114 -7.48 -21.04 -20.70
CA VAL A 114 -6.39 -20.37 -19.97
C VAL A 114 -6.86 -19.03 -19.41
N PHE A 115 -7.57 -18.22 -20.21
CA PHE A 115 -8.11 -16.95 -19.73
C PHE A 115 -9.15 -17.11 -18.62
N VAL A 116 -10.03 -18.11 -18.69
CA VAL A 116 -10.98 -18.42 -17.62
C VAL A 116 -10.24 -18.76 -16.32
N MET A 117 -9.15 -19.52 -16.39
CA MET A 117 -8.33 -19.82 -15.21
C MET A 117 -7.74 -18.54 -14.58
N PHE A 118 -7.16 -17.65 -15.40
CA PHE A 118 -6.66 -16.37 -14.92
C PHE A 118 -7.76 -15.47 -14.35
N PHE A 119 -8.91 -15.44 -15.00
CA PHE A 119 -10.08 -14.68 -14.53
C PHE A 119 -10.57 -15.16 -13.17
N ILE A 120 -10.55 -16.47 -12.90
CA ILE A 120 -10.88 -17.04 -11.58
C ILE A 120 -9.86 -16.57 -10.53
N LEU A 121 -8.56 -16.65 -10.83
CA LEU A 121 -7.50 -16.19 -9.91
C LEU A 121 -7.65 -14.70 -9.61
N GLU A 122 -7.95 -13.89 -10.63
CA GLU A 122 -8.17 -12.46 -10.48
C GLU A 122 -9.42 -12.16 -9.67
N PHE A 123 -10.53 -12.86 -9.94
CA PHE A 123 -11.77 -12.71 -9.18
C PHE A 123 -11.59 -13.04 -7.69
N VAL A 124 -10.88 -14.13 -7.36
CA VAL A 124 -10.50 -14.46 -5.97
C VAL A 124 -9.65 -13.34 -5.37
N SER A 125 -8.68 -12.82 -6.14
CA SER A 125 -7.82 -11.72 -5.69
C SER A 125 -8.63 -10.44 -5.40
N ILE A 126 -9.64 -10.13 -6.22
CA ILE A 126 -10.56 -9.02 -6.00
C ILE A 126 -11.39 -9.23 -4.74
N ILE A 127 -11.94 -10.44 -4.51
CA ILE A 127 -12.67 -10.74 -3.28
C ILE A 127 -11.80 -10.49 -2.04
N LEU A 128 -10.55 -10.98 -2.07
CA LEU A 128 -9.59 -10.73 -1.00
C LEU A 128 -9.27 -9.23 -0.85
N ALA A 129 -9.13 -8.50 -1.96
CA ALA A 129 -8.94 -7.05 -1.95
C ALA A 129 -10.16 -6.31 -1.38
N MET A 130 -11.38 -6.77 -1.64
CA MET A 130 -12.61 -6.20 -1.09
C MET A 130 -12.70 -6.40 0.43
N ILE A 131 -12.18 -7.52 0.94
CA ILE A 131 -12.07 -7.78 2.39
C ILE A 131 -10.98 -6.92 3.04
N SER A 132 -9.90 -6.62 2.32
CA SER A 132 -8.87 -5.69 2.81
C SER A 132 -9.46 -4.31 3.06
N ASP A 133 -9.00 -3.60 4.10
CA ASP A 133 -9.60 -2.35 4.54
C ASP A 133 -9.62 -1.24 3.47
N LYS A 134 -10.52 -0.27 3.68
CA LYS A 134 -11.02 0.71 2.70
C LYS A 134 -9.98 1.26 1.72
N ASP A 135 -10.36 1.18 0.46
CA ASP A 135 -9.68 1.77 -0.69
C ASP A 135 -9.71 3.30 -0.62
N THR A 136 -8.53 3.90 -0.51
CA THR A 136 -8.36 5.35 -0.42
C THR A 136 -8.16 6.00 -1.78
N TRP A 137 -7.94 5.21 -2.83
CA TRP A 137 -7.62 5.67 -4.18
C TRP A 137 -8.59 5.17 -5.25
N ASN A 138 -9.70 4.53 -4.86
CA ASN A 138 -10.65 3.87 -5.76
C ASN A 138 -10.00 2.77 -6.64
N ILE A 139 -8.86 2.21 -6.21
CA ILE A 139 -8.16 1.11 -6.89
C ILE A 139 -9.11 -0.07 -7.12
N LYS A 140 -9.91 -0.47 -6.12
CA LYS A 140 -10.88 -1.57 -6.20
C LYS A 140 -11.94 -1.29 -7.25
N ARG A 141 -12.44 -0.04 -7.32
CA ARG A 141 -13.42 0.35 -8.34
C ARG A 141 -12.81 0.23 -9.73
N ASP A 142 -11.59 0.73 -9.91
CA ASP A 142 -10.90 0.72 -11.19
C ASP A 142 -10.53 -0.71 -11.62
N THR A 143 -10.13 -1.58 -10.69
CA THR A 143 -9.94 -3.02 -10.92
C THR A 143 -11.23 -3.73 -11.32
N VAL A 144 -12.38 -3.40 -10.70
CA VAL A 144 -13.68 -3.96 -11.12
C VAL A 144 -14.07 -3.51 -12.53
N ILE A 145 -13.83 -2.25 -12.89
CA ILE A 145 -14.06 -1.75 -14.25
C ILE A 145 -13.20 -2.53 -15.26
N LEU A 146 -11.93 -2.77 -14.94
CA LEU A 146 -11.03 -3.56 -15.79
C LEU A 146 -11.48 -5.00 -15.94
N LEU A 147 -11.92 -5.65 -14.87
CA LEU A 147 -12.48 -7.01 -14.92
C LEU A 147 -13.67 -7.10 -15.89
N VAL A 148 -14.54 -6.08 -15.90
CA VAL A 148 -15.67 -6.00 -16.85
C VAL A 148 -15.16 -5.82 -18.28
N ILE A 149 -14.20 -4.93 -18.51
CA ILE A 149 -13.60 -4.72 -19.85
C ILE A 149 -12.92 -5.99 -20.35
N GLN A 150 -12.22 -6.71 -19.48
CA GLN A 150 -11.57 -7.98 -19.77
C GLN A 150 -12.57 -9.06 -20.14
N LEU A 151 -13.67 -9.18 -19.38
CA LEU A 151 -14.73 -10.13 -19.67
C LEU A 151 -15.36 -9.84 -21.04
N VAL A 152 -15.65 -8.57 -21.34
CA VAL A 152 -16.13 -8.15 -22.66
C VAL A 152 -15.10 -8.47 -23.75
N GLY A 153 -13.81 -8.26 -23.48
CA GLY A 153 -12.71 -8.60 -24.39
C GLY A 153 -12.63 -10.10 -24.70
N ILE A 154 -12.71 -10.95 -23.67
CA ILE A 154 -12.67 -12.43 -23.82
C ILE A 154 -13.89 -12.91 -24.61
N ILE A 155 -15.10 -12.43 -24.27
CA ILE A 155 -16.33 -12.81 -24.98
C ILE A 155 -16.27 -12.35 -26.44
N SER A 156 -15.86 -11.10 -26.68
CA SER A 156 -15.70 -10.56 -28.03
C SER A 156 -14.66 -11.37 -28.80
N PHE A 157 -13.57 -11.77 -28.13
CA PHE A 157 -12.53 -12.59 -28.74
C PHE A 157 -13.06 -13.97 -29.19
N GLY A 158 -13.80 -14.65 -28.31
CA GLY A 158 -14.39 -15.95 -28.63
C GLY A 158 -15.43 -15.88 -29.75
N VAL A 159 -16.35 -14.90 -29.69
CA VAL A 159 -17.45 -14.76 -30.66
C VAL A 159 -16.93 -14.43 -32.06
N MET A 160 -16.03 -13.46 -32.18
CA MET A 160 -15.53 -13.02 -33.48
C MET A 160 -14.67 -14.09 -34.17
N THR A 161 -13.91 -14.87 -33.39
CA THR A 161 -13.11 -15.95 -33.97
C THR A 161 -13.98 -17.12 -34.45
N GLY A 162 -15.19 -17.26 -33.92
CA GLY A 162 -16.16 -18.25 -34.39
C GLY A 162 -16.85 -17.88 -35.72
N ILE A 163 -16.63 -16.67 -36.25
CA ILE A 163 -17.22 -16.23 -37.52
C ILE A 163 -16.16 -16.36 -38.62
N ASP A 164 -16.32 -17.35 -39.51
CA ASP A 164 -15.35 -17.69 -40.56
C ASP A 164 -14.97 -16.50 -41.46
N VAL A 165 -15.92 -15.61 -41.75
CA VAL A 165 -15.66 -14.40 -42.57
C VAL A 165 -14.72 -13.44 -41.86
N ILE A 166 -14.83 -13.31 -40.53
CA ILE A 166 -13.99 -12.44 -39.74
C ILE A 166 -12.60 -13.06 -39.58
N SER A 167 -12.54 -14.35 -39.24
CA SER A 167 -11.27 -15.08 -39.09
C SER A 167 -10.46 -15.15 -40.39
N SER A 168 -11.12 -15.24 -41.55
CA SER A 168 -10.41 -15.28 -42.85
C SER A 168 -10.06 -13.91 -43.41
N LEU A 169 -10.96 -12.91 -43.28
CA LEU A 169 -10.80 -11.62 -43.95
C LEU A 169 -10.17 -10.56 -43.04
N VAL A 170 -10.60 -10.48 -41.78
CA VAL A 170 -10.12 -9.45 -40.83
C VAL A 170 -8.75 -9.82 -40.29
N ASP A 171 -8.53 -11.08 -39.93
CA ASP A 171 -7.25 -11.55 -39.37
C ASP A 171 -6.08 -11.33 -40.34
N TYR A 172 -6.36 -11.29 -41.65
CA TYR A 172 -5.41 -10.94 -42.70
C TYR A 172 -4.92 -9.48 -42.62
N PHE A 173 -5.81 -8.54 -42.30
CA PHE A 173 -5.48 -7.10 -42.24
C PHE A 173 -5.11 -6.65 -40.81
N LEU A 174 -5.85 -7.14 -39.83
CA LEU A 174 -5.68 -6.83 -38.42
C LEU A 174 -5.80 -8.14 -37.63
N PRO A 175 -4.66 -8.75 -37.26
CA PRO A 175 -4.63 -9.96 -36.45
C PRO A 175 -5.53 -9.79 -35.24
N PHE A 176 -6.55 -10.63 -35.15
CA PHE A 176 -7.60 -10.48 -34.17
C PHE A 176 -7.08 -10.74 -32.73
N GLY A 177 -5.95 -11.44 -32.62
CA GLY A 177 -5.14 -11.50 -31.40
C GLY A 177 -4.73 -10.12 -30.85
N TYR A 178 -4.68 -9.08 -31.66
CA TYR A 178 -4.46 -7.70 -31.19
C TYR A 178 -5.59 -7.16 -30.32
N THR A 179 -6.77 -7.76 -30.32
CA THR A 179 -7.84 -7.42 -29.35
C THR A 179 -7.34 -7.57 -27.91
N LEU A 180 -6.51 -8.58 -27.64
CA LEU A 180 -5.88 -8.79 -26.34
C LEU A 180 -4.80 -7.72 -26.06
N THR A 181 -4.05 -7.29 -27.07
CA THR A 181 -3.10 -6.19 -26.96
C THR A 181 -3.79 -4.86 -26.68
N VAL A 182 -4.94 -4.60 -27.32
CA VAL A 182 -5.78 -3.42 -27.06
C VAL A 182 -6.30 -3.46 -25.62
N TYR A 183 -6.70 -4.63 -25.13
CA TYR A 183 -7.05 -4.80 -23.71
C TYR A 183 -5.89 -4.42 -22.79
N SER A 184 -4.68 -4.95 -23.02
CA SER A 184 -3.49 -4.59 -22.24
C SER A 184 -3.15 -3.10 -22.32
N LEU A 185 -3.40 -2.46 -23.47
CA LEU A 185 -3.24 -1.01 -23.60
C LEU A 185 -4.27 -0.25 -22.75
N CYS A 186 -5.54 -0.67 -22.76
CA CYS A 186 -6.58 -0.12 -21.91
C CYS A 186 -6.25 -0.27 -20.42
N GLU A 187 -5.67 -1.41 -20.03
CA GLU A 187 -5.20 -1.66 -18.66
C GLU A 187 -4.13 -0.66 -18.24
N VAL A 188 -3.10 -0.46 -19.08
CA VAL A 188 -2.03 0.53 -18.82
C VAL A 188 -2.62 1.94 -18.72
N LEU A 189 -3.56 2.30 -19.60
CA LEU A 189 -4.22 3.61 -19.56
C LEU A 189 -5.02 3.78 -18.26
N ILE A 190 -5.82 2.80 -17.85
CA ILE A 190 -6.64 2.92 -16.65
C ILE A 190 -5.76 2.99 -15.40
N TYR A 191 -4.78 2.09 -15.23
CA TYR A 191 -3.96 2.02 -14.02
C TYR A 191 -2.88 3.10 -13.94
N THR A 192 -2.32 3.55 -15.07
CA THR A 192 -1.23 4.53 -15.06
C THR A 192 -1.73 5.93 -15.34
N PHE A 193 -2.53 6.09 -16.40
CA PHE A 193 -2.98 7.42 -16.84
C PHE A 193 -4.15 7.93 -15.99
N GLY A 194 -5.06 7.05 -15.56
CA GLY A 194 -6.19 7.40 -14.68
C GLY A 194 -5.76 8.15 -13.42
N PRO A 195 -4.92 7.57 -12.54
CA PRO A 195 -4.44 8.23 -11.34
C PRO A 195 -3.67 9.53 -11.62
N ALA A 196 -2.88 9.59 -12.69
CA ALA A 196 -2.16 10.79 -13.09
C ALA A 196 -3.12 11.94 -13.45
N VAL A 197 -4.18 11.66 -14.21
CA VAL A 197 -5.21 12.64 -14.56
C VAL A 197 -6.01 13.07 -13.32
N TYR A 198 -6.43 12.12 -12.48
CA TYR A 198 -7.14 12.45 -11.24
C TYR A 198 -6.29 13.34 -10.30
N GLY A 199 -5.01 13.03 -10.17
CA GLY A 199 -4.06 13.84 -9.41
C GLY A 199 -3.90 15.25 -9.99
N ALA A 200 -3.67 15.37 -11.30
CA ALA A 200 -3.51 16.66 -11.97
C ALA A 200 -4.78 17.52 -11.90
N VAL A 201 -5.96 16.93 -12.12
CA VAL A 201 -7.25 17.63 -12.03
C VAL A 201 -7.52 18.06 -10.58
N SER A 202 -7.28 17.19 -9.60
CA SER A 202 -7.43 17.52 -8.18
C SER A 202 -6.52 18.69 -7.79
N GLN A 203 -5.24 18.63 -8.19
CA GLN A 203 -4.27 19.70 -7.94
C GLN A 203 -4.71 21.02 -8.58
N TYR A 204 -5.13 21.00 -9.85
CA TYR A 204 -5.61 22.20 -10.54
C TYR A 204 -6.84 22.83 -9.87
N LEU A 205 -7.83 22.01 -9.50
CA LEU A 205 -9.03 22.47 -8.80
C LEU A 205 -8.71 23.05 -7.42
N ASN A 206 -7.72 22.49 -6.72
CA ASN A 206 -7.28 22.98 -5.42
C ASN A 206 -6.47 24.27 -5.53
N SER A 207 -5.52 24.38 -6.48
CA SER A 207 -4.77 25.62 -6.71
C SER A 207 -5.69 26.81 -7.01
N LYS A 208 -6.79 26.59 -7.74
CA LYS A 208 -7.75 27.65 -8.03
C LYS A 208 -8.51 28.14 -6.78
N LYS A 209 -8.75 27.27 -5.80
CA LYS A 209 -9.35 27.64 -4.50
C LYS A 209 -8.33 28.36 -3.60
N THR A 210 -7.07 27.94 -3.62
CA THR A 210 -6.00 28.55 -2.83
C THR A 210 -5.72 29.99 -3.24
N ASN A 211 -5.67 30.29 -4.54
CA ASN A 211 -5.41 31.66 -5.04
C ASN A 211 -6.50 32.69 -4.68
N GLN A 212 -7.66 32.26 -4.16
CA GLN A 212 -8.72 33.16 -3.68
C GLN A 212 -8.65 33.42 -2.16
N THR A 213 -7.76 32.73 -1.43
CA THR A 213 -7.72 32.74 0.05
C THR A 213 -6.33 33.06 0.60
N GLU A 214 -5.48 33.77 -0.16
CA GLU A 214 -4.18 34.27 0.31
C GLU A 214 -4.33 35.58 1.09
N THR A 215 -5.04 35.54 2.23
CA THR A 215 -4.85 36.57 3.27
C THR A 215 -4.03 35.93 4.38
N GLN A 216 -2.75 36.29 4.43
CA GLN A 216 -1.76 35.81 5.40
C GLN A 216 -2.15 36.26 6.81
N VAL A 217 -2.73 35.35 7.59
CA VAL A 217 -2.73 35.44 9.05
C VAL A 217 -2.05 34.18 9.56
N GLU A 218 -1.18 34.31 10.55
CA GLU A 218 -0.53 33.24 11.33
C GLU A 218 -1.55 32.37 12.11
N GLU A 219 -2.65 31.99 11.47
CA GLU A 219 -3.59 31.03 12.01
C GLU A 219 -3.01 29.63 11.87
N LYS A 220 -3.14 28.86 12.95
CA LYS A 220 -2.89 27.42 12.96
C LYS A 220 -3.52 26.78 11.73
N SER A 221 -2.75 25.94 11.05
CA SER A 221 -3.25 25.20 9.89
C SER A 221 -4.54 24.47 10.28
N GLU A 222 -5.55 24.46 9.41
CA GLU A 222 -6.81 23.74 9.65
C GLU A 222 -6.56 22.27 10.01
N VAL A 223 -5.51 21.70 9.43
CA VAL A 223 -4.97 20.37 9.72
C VAL A 223 -4.59 20.26 11.19
N GLU A 224 -3.82 21.22 11.71
CA GLU A 224 -3.39 21.27 13.10
C GLU A 224 -4.59 21.36 14.05
N LEU A 225 -5.59 22.20 13.74
CA LEU A 225 -6.81 22.34 14.56
C LEU A 225 -7.58 21.01 14.67
N ILE A 226 -7.67 20.27 13.57
CA ILE A 226 -8.28 18.92 13.59
C ILE A 226 -7.43 17.95 14.42
N LEU A 227 -6.11 17.94 14.24
CA LEU A 227 -5.20 17.03 14.94
C LEU A 227 -5.16 17.27 16.46
N LEU A 228 -5.38 18.50 16.92
CA LEU A 228 -5.49 18.83 18.34
C LEU A 228 -6.72 18.20 19.01
N ASN A 229 -7.76 17.86 18.24
CA ASN A 229 -8.93 17.17 18.76
C ASN A 229 -8.71 15.65 18.78
N ARG A 230 -8.66 15.04 19.98
CA ARG A 230 -8.41 13.59 20.15
C ARG A 230 -9.36 12.70 19.33
N LYS A 231 -10.64 13.06 19.22
CA LYS A 231 -11.61 12.25 18.46
C LYS A 231 -11.27 12.26 16.97
N TYR A 232 -11.01 13.44 16.41
CA TYR A 232 -10.69 13.57 14.99
C TYR A 232 -9.28 13.07 14.67
N PHE A 233 -8.33 13.21 15.60
CA PHE A 233 -7.00 12.64 15.48
C PHE A 233 -7.05 11.13 15.23
N GLU A 234 -7.85 10.37 15.99
CA GLU A 234 -7.97 8.92 15.78
C GLU A 234 -8.58 8.59 14.41
N ILE A 235 -9.53 9.39 13.92
CA ILE A 235 -10.09 9.24 12.57
C ILE A 235 -9.02 9.50 11.49
N VAL A 236 -8.23 10.56 11.66
CA VAL A 236 -7.12 10.90 10.75
C VAL A 236 -6.07 9.80 10.77
N LEU A 237 -5.67 9.32 11.95
CA LEU A 237 -4.69 8.26 12.11
C LEU A 237 -5.15 6.95 11.47
N ASP A 238 -6.41 6.57 11.67
CA ASP A 238 -7.02 5.41 11.01
C ASP A 238 -7.03 5.58 9.48
N PHE A 239 -7.38 6.76 8.99
CA PHE A 239 -7.35 7.06 7.55
C PHE A 239 -5.93 7.03 6.96
N ALA A 240 -4.93 7.56 7.69
CA ALA A 240 -3.52 7.56 7.31
C ALA A 240 -2.95 6.14 7.20
N ARG A 241 -3.30 5.26 8.17
CA ARG A 241 -2.91 3.84 8.14
C ARG A 241 -3.43 3.14 6.89
N ARG A 242 -4.69 3.38 6.52
CA ARG A 242 -5.30 2.82 5.29
C ARG A 242 -4.76 3.44 4.01
N SER A 243 -4.18 4.63 4.10
CA SER A 243 -3.57 5.34 2.98
C SER A 243 -2.08 5.05 2.82
N PHE A 244 -1.50 4.20 3.69
CA PHE A 244 -0.07 3.89 3.74
C PHE A 244 0.83 5.15 3.89
N CYS A 245 0.32 6.18 4.57
CA CYS A 245 1.04 7.44 4.82
C CYS A 245 0.86 7.92 6.27
N VAL A 246 1.18 7.02 7.22
CA VAL A 246 0.97 7.20 8.67
C VAL A 246 2.13 7.92 9.36
N GLU A 247 3.27 8.00 8.69
CA GLU A 247 4.53 8.57 9.15
C GLU A 247 4.36 10.03 9.58
N SER A 248 3.77 10.90 8.76
CA SER A 248 3.62 12.32 9.08
C SER A 248 2.68 12.56 10.27
N VAL A 249 1.58 11.78 10.37
CA VAL A 249 0.65 11.85 11.51
C VAL A 249 1.31 11.37 12.80
N SER A 250 2.07 10.27 12.74
CA SER A 250 2.75 9.68 13.90
C SER A 250 3.90 10.56 14.38
N SER A 251 4.68 11.10 13.45
CA SER A 251 5.76 12.04 13.74
C SER A 251 5.23 13.29 14.42
N TRP A 252 4.16 13.89 13.87
CA TRP A 252 3.51 15.05 14.49
C TRP A 252 3.06 14.76 15.93
N LYS A 253 2.45 13.60 16.18
CA LYS A 253 2.04 13.17 17.53
C LYS A 253 3.23 13.05 18.49
N ASP A 254 4.33 12.43 18.04
CA ASP A 254 5.52 12.28 18.87
C ASP A 254 6.22 13.63 19.13
N ILE A 255 6.18 14.57 18.18
CA ILE A 255 6.64 15.95 18.38
C ILE A 255 5.78 16.68 19.41
N GLN A 256 4.45 16.56 19.37
CA GLN A 256 3.60 17.14 20.42
C GLN A 256 3.93 16.55 21.80
N LYS A 257 4.14 15.24 21.88
CA LYS A 257 4.54 14.57 23.12
C LYS A 257 5.90 15.07 23.62
N PHE A 258 6.86 15.32 22.73
CA PHE A 258 8.12 15.98 23.05
C PHE A 258 7.89 17.36 23.69
N LYS A 259 7.05 18.20 23.07
CA LYS A 259 6.70 19.52 23.62
C LYS A 259 6.01 19.42 24.99
N GLU A 260 5.12 18.44 25.18
CA GLU A 260 4.47 18.20 26.48
C GLU A 260 5.44 17.79 27.58
N ILE A 261 6.42 16.94 27.26
CA ILE A 261 7.48 16.55 28.19
C ILE A 261 8.32 17.78 28.56
N PHE A 262 8.67 18.61 27.57
CA PHE A 262 9.46 19.82 27.76
C PHE A 262 8.79 20.83 28.71
N LYS A 263 7.47 20.98 28.65
CA LYS A 263 6.69 21.92 29.48
C LYS A 263 6.60 21.52 30.96
N LYS A 264 7.00 20.30 31.33
CA LYS A 264 6.95 19.85 32.74
C LYS A 264 8.10 20.49 33.53
N ARG A 265 7.76 21.21 34.61
CA ARG A 265 8.63 22.06 35.44
C ARG A 265 9.93 21.44 35.99
N SER A 266 10.13 20.13 35.90
CA SER A 266 11.25 19.42 36.55
C SER A 266 11.78 18.25 35.72
N VAL A 267 11.66 18.30 34.40
CA VAL A 267 12.15 17.21 33.54
C VAL A 267 13.65 17.34 33.33
N ASP A 268 14.35 16.23 33.56
CA ASP A 268 15.75 16.05 33.19
C ASP A 268 15.93 16.18 31.66
N GLN A 269 16.83 17.06 31.23
CA GLN A 269 17.18 17.27 29.82
C GLN A 269 17.61 15.98 29.14
N GLN A 270 18.18 15.01 29.87
CA GLN A 270 18.53 13.71 29.31
C GLN A 270 17.31 12.93 28.83
N VAL A 271 16.17 13.05 29.52
CA VAL A 271 14.90 12.41 29.11
C VAL A 271 14.38 13.06 27.81
N VAL A 272 14.48 14.39 27.72
CA VAL A 272 14.10 15.17 26.51
C VAL A 272 14.96 14.75 25.33
N LYS A 273 16.29 14.72 25.49
CA LYS A 273 17.24 14.27 24.46
C LYS A 273 17.00 12.83 24.03
N ASN A 274 16.73 11.92 24.97
CA ASN A 274 16.41 10.53 24.65
C ASN A 274 15.13 10.42 23.83
N HIS A 275 14.13 11.27 24.08
CA HIS A 275 12.92 11.28 23.26
C HIS A 275 13.16 11.88 21.88
N ALA A 276 13.93 12.96 21.79
CA ALA A 276 14.35 13.55 20.51
C ALA A 276 15.11 12.54 19.65
N ARG A 277 16.05 11.78 20.24
CA ARG A 277 16.79 10.73 19.54
C ARG A 277 15.87 9.67 18.95
N LYS A 278 14.86 9.23 19.71
CA LYS A 278 13.84 8.27 19.21
C LYS A 278 13.06 8.82 18.01
N ILE A 279 12.72 10.10 18.01
CA ILE A 279 12.04 10.73 16.86
C ILE A 279 12.96 10.70 15.63
N VAL A 280 14.22 11.08 15.79
CA VAL A 280 15.20 11.05 14.69
C VAL A 280 15.41 9.62 14.17
N GLU A 281 15.60 8.64 15.07
CA GLU A 281 15.77 7.23 14.72
C GLU A 281 14.56 6.67 13.97
N ASN A 282 13.34 6.96 14.43
CA ASN A 282 12.12 6.39 13.86
C ASN A 282 11.71 7.05 12.53
N TYR A 283 11.93 8.35 12.37
CA TYR A 283 11.35 9.13 11.26
C TYR A 283 12.37 9.68 10.27
N LEU A 284 13.63 9.86 10.68
CA LEU A 284 14.69 10.42 9.84
C LEU A 284 15.77 9.39 9.45
N THR A 285 15.55 8.09 9.67
CA THR A 285 16.52 7.04 9.31
C THR A 285 16.06 6.29 8.06
N ILE A 286 16.94 6.16 7.07
CA ILE A 286 16.65 5.41 5.85
C ILE A 286 16.32 3.95 6.20
N GLY A 287 15.19 3.46 5.69
CA GLY A 287 14.69 2.11 5.93
C GLY A 287 13.96 1.95 7.26
N SER A 288 13.72 3.02 8.01
CA SER A 288 12.83 2.95 9.17
C SER A 288 11.38 2.70 8.72
N PRO A 289 10.55 1.99 9.52
CA PRO A 289 9.17 1.70 9.13
C PRO A 289 8.28 2.94 8.96
N PHE A 290 8.68 4.07 9.54
CA PHE A 290 7.99 5.36 9.47
C PHE A 290 8.90 6.44 8.89
N GLU A 291 9.77 6.06 7.95
CA GLU A 291 10.65 6.99 7.24
C GLU A 291 9.80 8.12 6.62
N LEU A 292 10.09 9.37 6.99
CA LEU A 292 9.39 10.53 6.42
C LEU A 292 9.88 10.79 4.99
N ASN A 293 8.96 11.19 4.13
CA ASN A 293 9.25 11.56 2.75
C ASN A 293 9.87 12.97 2.66
N ILE A 294 11.13 13.12 3.10
CA ILE A 294 11.85 14.40 3.12
C ILE A 294 13.11 14.31 2.25
N PRO A 295 13.43 15.32 1.42
CA PRO A 295 14.68 15.35 0.68
C PRO A 295 15.90 15.39 1.62
N TYR A 296 16.97 14.69 1.23
CA TYR A 296 18.25 14.63 1.98
C TYR A 296 18.10 14.13 3.43
N ILE A 297 17.21 13.15 3.66
CA ILE A 297 16.88 12.63 4.98
C ILE A 297 18.12 12.20 5.80
N GLN A 298 19.14 11.60 5.17
CA GLN A 298 20.37 11.20 5.84
C GLN A 298 21.17 12.40 6.37
N GLN A 299 21.22 13.50 5.61
CA GLN A 299 21.88 14.74 6.07
C GLN A 299 21.11 15.34 7.24
N LYS A 300 19.77 15.33 7.16
CA LYS A 300 18.90 15.78 8.26
C LYS A 300 19.08 14.92 9.51
N ASN A 301 19.19 13.60 9.37
CA ASN A 301 19.48 12.70 10.48
C ASN A 301 20.77 13.09 11.21
N VAL A 302 21.85 13.29 10.45
CA VAL A 302 23.16 13.68 10.99
C VAL A 302 23.08 15.06 11.66
N GLU A 303 22.41 16.03 11.02
CA GLU A 303 22.19 17.37 11.56
C GLU A 303 21.47 17.32 12.92
N TYR A 304 20.30 16.67 12.98
CA TYR A 304 19.51 16.56 14.21
C TYR A 304 20.23 15.75 15.29
N SER A 305 20.89 14.64 14.94
CA SER A 305 21.63 13.80 15.88
C SER A 305 22.80 14.57 16.51
N LYS A 306 23.56 15.30 15.69
CA LYS A 306 24.66 16.16 16.16
C LYS A 306 24.15 17.26 17.10
N LEU A 307 23.06 17.93 16.75
CA LEU A 307 22.45 18.95 17.62
C LEU A 307 21.98 18.37 18.96
N ILE A 308 21.44 17.15 18.98
CA ILE A 308 21.01 16.47 20.22
C ILE A 308 22.19 16.12 21.12
N GLU A 309 23.31 15.70 20.53
CA GLU A 309 24.52 15.30 21.26
C GLU A 309 25.28 16.51 21.82
N GLU A 310 25.47 17.55 21.01
CA GLU A 310 26.31 18.71 21.35
C GLU A 310 25.60 19.74 22.22
N SER A 311 24.27 19.89 22.11
CA SER A 311 23.55 20.95 22.84
C SER A 311 23.43 20.59 24.33
N GLU A 312 23.76 21.51 25.25
CA GLU A 312 23.58 21.27 26.69
C GLU A 312 22.09 21.06 27.05
N SER A 313 21.22 21.85 26.43
CA SER A 313 19.76 21.74 26.53
C SER A 313 19.12 21.90 25.15
N LEU A 314 17.98 21.25 24.95
CA LEU A 314 17.18 21.42 23.72
C LEU A 314 16.15 22.54 23.93
N ASP A 315 15.61 23.07 22.83
CA ASP A 315 14.51 24.05 22.87
C ASP A 315 13.15 23.37 22.64
N LEU A 316 12.08 23.99 23.11
CA LEU A 316 10.69 23.56 22.90
C LEU A 316 10.36 23.46 21.40
N ASN A 317 10.90 24.38 20.59
CA ASN A 317 10.65 24.46 19.15
C ASN A 317 11.70 23.72 18.31
N PHE A 318 12.50 22.84 18.92
CA PHE A 318 13.56 22.09 18.23
C PHE A 318 13.09 21.35 16.96
N PHE A 319 11.85 20.85 16.96
CA PHE A 319 11.25 20.14 15.82
C PHE A 319 10.30 20.99 14.97
N GLU A 320 10.23 22.31 15.13
CA GLU A 320 9.26 23.17 14.43
C GLU A 320 9.29 23.01 12.90
N LYS A 321 10.49 22.97 12.30
CA LYS A 321 10.63 22.75 10.85
C LYS A 321 10.11 21.39 10.41
N LEU A 322 10.36 20.35 11.21
CA LEU A 322 9.91 18.98 10.93
C LEU A 322 8.40 18.85 11.09
N GLU A 323 7.84 19.49 12.11
CA GLU A 323 6.40 19.57 12.35
C GLU A 323 5.66 20.25 11.20
N ASN A 324 6.18 21.39 10.73
CA ASN A 324 5.62 22.10 9.58
C ASN A 324 5.66 21.25 8.31
N HIS A 325 6.74 20.49 8.09
CA HIS A 325 6.81 19.52 6.99
C HIS A 325 5.71 18.46 7.12
N CYS A 326 5.55 17.85 8.30
CA CYS A 326 4.51 16.86 8.53
C CYS A 326 3.10 17.43 8.27
N LEU A 327 2.83 18.67 8.69
CA LEU A 327 1.54 19.35 8.43
C LEU A 327 1.30 19.58 6.93
N LEU A 328 2.33 19.96 6.18
CA LEU A 328 2.24 20.15 4.73
C LEU A 328 1.99 18.81 4.01
N ASP A 329 2.74 17.76 4.35
CA ASP A 329 2.55 16.42 3.78
C ASP A 329 1.14 15.88 4.05
N MET A 330 0.60 16.16 5.24
CA MET A 330 -0.74 15.76 5.62
C MET A 330 -1.83 16.51 4.82
N SER A 331 -1.55 17.60 4.11
CA SER A 331 -2.56 18.37 3.38
C SER A 331 -3.33 17.52 2.36
N ASP A 332 -2.63 16.68 1.57
CA ASP A 332 -3.27 15.79 0.60
C ASP A 332 -4.13 14.72 1.29
N LEU A 333 -3.58 14.12 2.35
CA LEU A 333 -4.29 13.14 3.17
C LEU A 333 -5.60 13.72 3.72
N PHE A 334 -5.56 14.97 4.19
CA PHE A 334 -6.71 15.67 4.75
C PHE A 334 -7.77 16.01 3.70
N GLU A 335 -7.39 16.46 2.51
CA GLU A 335 -8.36 16.71 1.44
C GLU A 335 -9.04 15.41 1.00
N ARG A 336 -8.29 14.29 0.89
CA ARG A 336 -8.87 12.97 0.65
C ARG A 336 -9.80 12.53 1.79
N LEU A 337 -9.41 12.73 3.05
CA LEU A 337 -10.25 12.42 4.21
C LEU A 337 -11.53 13.24 4.22
N LYS A 338 -11.45 14.53 3.92
CA LYS A 338 -12.60 15.46 3.86
C LYS A 338 -13.61 15.04 2.80
N SER A 339 -13.13 14.56 1.65
CA SER A 339 -14.01 14.05 0.58
C SER A 339 -14.73 12.75 0.96
N SER A 340 -14.09 11.90 1.78
CA SER A 340 -14.59 10.57 2.14
C SER A 340 -15.36 10.52 3.46
N ASN A 341 -15.09 11.46 4.38
CA ASN A 341 -15.66 11.49 5.72
C ASN A 341 -16.44 12.78 5.97
N LYS A 342 -17.78 12.66 5.98
CA LYS A 342 -18.71 13.77 6.22
C LYS A 342 -18.52 14.43 7.58
N GLU A 343 -18.14 13.68 8.62
CA GLU A 343 -17.94 14.21 9.97
C GLU A 343 -16.75 15.17 10.02
N ILE A 344 -15.61 14.79 9.42
CA ILE A 344 -14.43 15.66 9.33
C ILE A 344 -14.74 16.88 8.48
N SER A 345 -15.43 16.70 7.35
CA SER A 345 -15.84 17.81 6.48
C SER A 345 -16.71 18.84 7.22
N GLN A 346 -17.70 18.38 7.99
CA GLN A 346 -18.56 19.24 8.81
C GLN A 346 -17.77 19.91 9.94
N ALA A 347 -16.87 19.18 10.61
CA ALA A 347 -16.03 19.73 11.66
C ALA A 347 -15.16 20.90 11.14
N MET A 348 -14.50 20.72 9.98
CA MET A 348 -13.70 21.78 9.35
C MET A 348 -14.55 23.00 8.97
N GLN A 349 -15.74 22.79 8.38
CA GLN A 349 -16.65 23.90 8.06
C GLN A 349 -17.07 24.66 9.33
N SER A 350 -17.34 23.96 10.43
CA SER A 350 -17.71 24.58 11.70
C SER A 350 -16.58 25.40 12.32
N MET A 351 -15.33 24.95 12.18
CA MET A 351 -14.15 25.69 12.66
C MET A 351 -13.91 26.94 11.83
N ARG A 352 -14.00 26.85 10.50
CA ARG A 352 -13.92 28.02 9.61
C ARG A 352 -14.95 29.10 9.96
N MET A 353 -16.18 28.69 10.25
CA MET A 353 -17.25 29.61 10.66
C MET A 353 -17.03 30.24 12.05
N LYS A 354 -16.27 29.59 12.93
CA LYS A 354 -15.91 30.15 14.24
C LYS A 354 -14.79 31.18 14.11
N ASN A 355 -13.71 30.85 13.39
CA ASN A 355 -12.60 31.78 13.15
C ASN A 355 -13.08 33.03 12.39
N ALA A 356 -14.03 32.90 11.45
CA ALA A 356 -14.56 34.06 10.73
C ALA A 356 -15.44 35.02 11.57
N LYS A 357 -15.80 34.63 12.80
CA LYS A 357 -16.61 35.45 13.72
C LYS A 357 -15.79 36.13 14.81
N GLU A 358 -14.57 35.66 15.03
CA GLU A 358 -13.57 36.28 15.91
C GLU A 358 -12.81 37.34 15.12
#